data_AF-A0A957AD87-F1
#
_entry.id   AF-A0A957AD87-F1
#
_cell.length_a   1.000
_cell.length_b   1.000
_cell.length_c   1.000
_cell.angle_alpha   90.00
_cell.angle_beta   90.00
_cell.angle_gamma   90.00
#
_symmetry.space_group_name_H-M   'P 1'
#
loop_
_entity.id
_entity.type
_entity.pdbx_description
1 polymer ?
#
loop_
_entity_poly.entity_id
_entity_poly.type
_entity_poly.pdbx_seq_one_letter_code
_entity_poly.pdbx_strand_id
1 'polypeptide(L)'
;MTNTAAQASGGTPRRMVGAWWGPAVGLSALGFYATATTPRDEAGREIFFNIPAGSWAVYVFLAALMGLLTWGFVRHASLWGIGRPTPGIFRDMPSRLRNTARLGLAQDKVRRDRYAGIMHWCIMSSIVVLTLVTAQVAIEADTPLHFLYGDYYLFFSFYGDLFGVIGLIGVGMALYRRYFADFHRVRWDERLEDHLIILGLGLVLLTGFLTESFRILVTELDAHADWAVWSFGSYGIASALNVFDLQDSQVLTFHEYTWWLHVSAAFGWLALIVFTRLDHLFFAPINAFFLRTDSPGRLAKIENIEEQEVFGVGFIQDFTWKQLFELDACVRCGRCTDVCPANISGQPLSPMHLIQDLKAHLADVGPAIQQHRHETGDAGREISTVALTGDVIKDETLWACRTCGACMQECPVMIEHVPTIVDMRRYLVMSEARIPATAQGALENLEMRGHPWRGTALERTTWMNDFEDVPMFDGS
;
A
#
# COMPACT_ATOMS: atom_id res chain seq x y z
N MET A 1 -15.45 29.55 -30.90
CA MET A 1 -15.97 28.18 -31.11
C MET A 1 -15.11 27.50 -32.15
N THR A 2 -14.20 26.64 -31.72
CA THR A 2 -13.55 25.56 -32.49
C THR A 2 -12.93 24.65 -31.44
N ASN A 3 -13.73 23.67 -31.03
CA ASN A 3 -13.42 22.69 -30.01
C ASN A 3 -12.68 21.54 -30.71
N THR A 4 -11.35 21.52 -30.64
CA THR A 4 -10.56 20.38 -31.12
C THR A 4 -10.66 19.26 -30.09
N ALA A 5 -11.61 18.36 -30.33
CA ALA A 5 -11.68 17.06 -29.69
C ALA A 5 -10.39 16.28 -30.00
N ALA A 6 -9.50 16.21 -29.00
CA ALA A 6 -8.34 15.32 -29.05
C ALA A 6 -8.84 13.87 -28.94
N GLN A 7 -8.88 13.20 -30.09
CA GLN A 7 -8.96 11.74 -30.19
C GLN A 7 -7.79 11.13 -29.40
N ALA A 8 -8.09 10.54 -28.25
CA ALA A 8 -7.15 9.69 -27.53
C ALA A 8 -7.13 8.30 -28.17
N SER A 9 -6.51 8.18 -29.34
CA SER A 9 -6.08 6.91 -29.91
C SER A 9 -4.57 6.74 -29.72
N GLY A 10 -4.14 5.53 -29.36
CA GLY A 10 -2.71 5.18 -29.31
C GLY A 10 -2.08 5.18 -27.92
N GLY A 11 -2.60 4.35 -27.00
CA GLY A 11 -1.83 3.96 -25.82
C GLY A 11 -0.70 3.02 -26.22
N THR A 12 0.48 3.55 -26.55
CA THR A 12 1.73 2.77 -26.61
C THR A 12 1.84 1.89 -25.35
N PRO A 13 2.26 0.62 -25.45
CA PRO A 13 2.51 -0.19 -24.26
C PRO A 13 3.58 0.52 -23.44
N ARG A 14 3.17 1.12 -22.31
CA ARG A 14 4.09 1.71 -21.34
C ARG A 14 5.07 0.61 -20.96
N ARG A 15 6.30 0.74 -21.43
CA ARG A 15 7.41 -0.19 -21.19
C ARG A 15 7.40 -0.60 -19.71
N MET A 16 7.53 -1.90 -19.47
CA MET A 16 7.62 -2.50 -18.15
C MET A 16 8.88 -1.96 -17.43
N VAL A 17 8.77 -0.80 -16.79
CA VAL A 17 9.75 -0.33 -15.80
C VAL A 17 9.52 -1.03 -14.43
N GLY A 18 8.58 -1.98 -14.36
CA GLY A 18 8.05 -2.54 -13.11
C GLY A 18 8.89 -3.64 -12.44
N ALA A 19 10.01 -4.08 -13.02
CA ALA A 19 10.86 -5.13 -12.47
C ALA A 19 12.35 -4.80 -12.64
N TRP A 20 12.72 -3.53 -12.49
CA TRP A 20 14.10 -3.07 -12.63
C TRP A 20 15.02 -3.53 -11.49
N TRP A 21 14.45 -3.98 -10.36
CA TRP A 21 15.15 -4.72 -9.32
C TRP A 21 15.36 -6.20 -9.71
N GLY A 22 14.70 -6.69 -10.76
CA GLY A 22 14.88 -8.05 -11.29
C GLY A 22 16.34 -8.35 -11.66
N PRO A 23 17.05 -7.43 -12.34
CA PRO A 23 18.50 -7.50 -12.50
C PRO A 23 19.26 -7.56 -11.16
N ALA A 24 18.92 -6.76 -10.16
CA ALA A 24 19.60 -6.79 -8.85
C ALA A 24 19.38 -8.15 -8.14
N VAL A 25 18.13 -8.63 -8.07
CA VAL A 25 17.79 -9.95 -7.51
C VAL A 25 18.47 -11.07 -8.30
N GLY A 26 18.43 -10.99 -9.63
CA GLY A 26 19.04 -11.97 -10.52
C GLY A 26 20.57 -12.01 -10.40
N LEU A 27 21.22 -10.85 -10.30
CA LEU A 27 22.67 -10.74 -10.12
C LEU A 27 23.10 -11.17 -8.72
N SER A 28 22.32 -10.87 -7.68
CA SER A 28 22.57 -11.41 -6.34
C SER A 28 22.42 -12.94 -6.31
N ALA A 29 21.40 -13.50 -6.96
CA ALA A 29 21.22 -14.95 -7.03
C ALA A 29 22.30 -15.65 -7.88
N LEU A 30 22.70 -15.06 -9.01
CA LEU A 30 23.76 -15.57 -9.88
C LEU A 30 25.13 -15.46 -9.22
N GLY A 31 25.40 -14.34 -8.54
CA GLY A 31 26.63 -14.12 -7.81
C GLY A 31 26.76 -15.10 -6.64
N PHE A 32 25.71 -15.27 -5.84
CA PHE A 32 25.63 -16.30 -4.81
C PHE A 32 25.91 -17.71 -5.36
N TYR A 33 25.32 -18.07 -6.49
CA TYR A 33 25.55 -19.38 -7.12
C TYR A 33 27.00 -19.54 -7.61
N ALA A 34 27.59 -18.50 -8.20
CA ALA A 34 28.93 -18.54 -8.74
C ALA A 34 30.02 -18.61 -7.65
N THR A 35 29.88 -17.83 -6.57
CA THR A 35 30.87 -17.78 -5.47
C THR A 35 30.80 -18.98 -4.53
N ALA A 36 29.63 -19.61 -4.38
CA ALA A 36 29.52 -20.88 -3.64
C ALA A 36 30.38 -22.02 -4.23
N THR A 37 30.97 -21.83 -5.42
CA THR A 37 31.75 -22.83 -6.14
C THR A 37 33.22 -22.47 -6.38
N THR A 38 33.71 -21.32 -5.88
CA THR A 38 35.09 -20.81 -6.14
C THR A 38 36.01 -20.84 -4.91
N PRO A 39 37.36 -20.97 -5.06
CA PRO A 39 38.32 -21.05 -3.96
C PRO A 39 38.47 -19.74 -3.16
N ARG A 40 38.85 -19.85 -1.89
CA ARG A 40 38.68 -18.85 -0.81
C ARG A 40 39.95 -18.05 -0.47
N ASP A 41 40.75 -17.68 -1.47
CA ASP A 41 42.07 -17.07 -1.22
C ASP A 41 42.12 -15.55 -1.49
N GLU A 42 40.97 -14.89 -1.62
CA GLU A 42 40.83 -13.47 -1.94
C GLU A 42 40.23 -12.63 -0.79
N ALA A 43 40.46 -11.32 -0.88
CA ALA A 43 39.67 -10.22 -0.31
C ALA A 43 38.26 -10.57 0.19
N GLY A 44 37.86 -10.21 1.41
CA GLY A 44 36.44 -10.27 1.77
C GLY A 44 36.03 -9.64 3.09
N ARG A 45 34.73 -9.70 3.35
CA ARG A 45 34.10 -9.00 4.47
C ARG A 45 34.16 -9.85 5.74
N GLU A 46 34.83 -9.36 6.78
CA GLU A 46 34.66 -9.91 8.12
C GLU A 46 33.32 -9.44 8.72
N ILE A 47 32.42 -10.40 8.95
CA ILE A 47 31.09 -10.10 9.48
C ILE A 47 31.15 -9.98 11.01
N PHE A 48 30.54 -8.92 11.54
CA PHE A 48 30.55 -8.58 12.98
C PHE A 48 31.95 -8.38 13.60
N PHE A 49 32.95 -7.97 12.82
CA PHE A 49 34.36 -7.80 13.25
C PHE A 49 34.55 -7.07 14.59
N ASN A 50 33.72 -6.06 14.87
CA ASN A 50 33.77 -5.26 16.08
C ASN A 50 32.53 -5.43 16.99
N ILE A 51 31.66 -6.41 16.69
CA ILE A 51 30.43 -6.69 17.46
C ILE A 51 30.20 -8.21 17.63
N PRO A 52 31.22 -8.97 18.06
CA PRO A 52 31.13 -10.43 18.11
C PRO A 52 30.13 -10.94 19.17
N ALA A 53 29.98 -10.23 20.29
CA ALA A 53 29.05 -10.61 21.37
C ALA A 53 27.65 -9.99 21.25
N GLY A 54 27.43 -9.06 20.32
CA GLY A 54 26.15 -8.36 20.14
C GLY A 54 25.27 -8.94 19.02
N SER A 55 25.83 -9.78 18.15
CA SER A 55 25.13 -10.36 16.99
C SER A 55 23.88 -11.15 17.37
N TRP A 56 23.87 -11.86 18.51
CA TRP A 56 22.71 -12.63 18.97
C TRP A 56 21.46 -11.76 19.24
N ALA A 57 21.64 -10.48 19.56
CA ALA A 57 20.54 -9.58 19.82
C ALA A 57 19.66 -9.38 18.58
N VAL A 58 20.23 -9.51 17.37
CA VAL A 58 19.48 -9.44 16.11
C VAL A 58 18.38 -10.50 16.07
N TYR A 59 18.62 -11.72 16.56
CA TYR A 59 17.59 -12.77 16.58
C TYR A 59 16.49 -12.48 17.62
N VAL A 60 16.82 -11.84 18.75
CA VAL A 60 15.82 -11.41 19.73
C VAL A 60 14.93 -10.33 19.12
N PHE A 61 15.52 -9.32 18.48
CA PHE A 61 14.77 -8.30 17.77
C PHE A 61 13.93 -8.89 16.64
N LEU A 62 14.47 -9.86 15.89
CA LEU A 62 13.74 -10.55 14.82
C LEU A 62 12.56 -11.35 15.36
N ALA A 63 12.75 -12.14 16.41
CA ALA A 63 11.68 -12.90 17.05
C ALA A 63 10.59 -11.98 17.60
N ALA A 64 10.97 -10.88 18.25
CA ALA A 64 10.04 -9.86 18.73
C ALA A 64 9.27 -9.20 17.57
N LEU A 65 9.95 -8.83 16.49
CA LEU A 65 9.33 -8.26 15.29
C LEU A 65 8.36 -9.26 14.63
N MET A 66 8.75 -10.53 14.47
CA MET A 66 7.88 -11.55 13.88
C MET A 66 6.65 -11.81 14.76
N GLY A 67 6.83 -11.87 16.08
CA GLY A 67 5.72 -11.98 17.03
C GLY A 67 4.77 -10.78 16.93
N LEU A 68 5.33 -9.57 16.86
CA LEU A 68 4.56 -8.33 16.74
C LEU A 68 3.80 -8.25 15.41
N LEU A 69 4.45 -8.54 14.27
CA LEU A 69 3.83 -8.56 12.95
C LEU A 69 2.73 -9.62 12.86
N THR A 70 2.97 -10.81 13.41
CA THR A 70 1.97 -11.89 13.46
C THR A 70 0.77 -11.47 14.31
N TRP A 71 1.00 -10.94 15.52
CA TRP A 71 -0.05 -10.42 16.38
C TRP A 71 -0.86 -9.30 15.70
N GLY A 72 -0.18 -8.36 15.05
CA GLY A 72 -0.79 -7.27 14.31
C GLY A 72 -1.69 -7.77 13.19
N PHE A 73 -1.17 -8.67 12.35
CA PHE A 73 -1.94 -9.27 11.26
C PHE A 73 -3.14 -10.06 11.78
N VAL A 74 -2.97 -10.89 12.82
CA VAL A 74 -4.05 -11.67 13.44
C VAL A 74 -5.11 -10.75 14.03
N ARG A 75 -4.72 -9.67 14.72
CA ARG A 75 -5.65 -8.68 15.26
C ARG A 75 -6.53 -8.08 14.16
N HIS A 76 -5.92 -7.62 13.07
CA HIS A 76 -6.65 -7.10 11.92
C HIS A 76 -7.55 -8.17 11.26
N ALA A 77 -7.00 -9.35 10.97
CA ALA A 77 -7.74 -10.45 10.34
C ALA A 77 -8.92 -10.93 11.19
N SER A 78 -8.77 -10.94 12.51
CA SER A 78 -9.83 -11.31 13.44
C SER A 78 -11.00 -10.32 13.38
N LEU A 79 -10.73 -9.02 13.21
CA LEU A 79 -11.77 -7.99 13.05
C LEU A 79 -12.45 -8.10 11.68
N TRP A 80 -11.72 -8.36 10.61
CA TRP A 80 -12.34 -8.60 9.30
C TRP A 80 -13.23 -9.86 9.30
N GLY A 81 -12.90 -10.84 10.15
CA GLY A 81 -13.64 -12.07 10.33
C GLY A 81 -15.07 -11.92 10.89
N ILE A 82 -15.44 -10.73 11.39
CA ILE A 82 -16.85 -10.43 11.76
C ILE A 82 -17.75 -10.28 10.53
N GLY A 83 -17.16 -9.92 9.39
CA GLY A 83 -17.88 -9.72 8.13
C GLY A 83 -18.34 -11.02 7.49
N ARG A 84 -19.30 -10.91 6.57
CA ARG A 84 -19.83 -12.03 5.80
C ARG A 84 -18.77 -12.63 4.86
N PRO A 85 -18.93 -13.90 4.45
CA PRO A 85 -18.06 -14.50 3.43
C PRO A 85 -18.09 -13.71 2.12
N THR A 86 -16.92 -13.54 1.48
CA THR A 86 -16.84 -12.97 0.12
C THR A 86 -16.89 -14.08 -0.92
N PRO A 87 -17.97 -14.21 -1.73
CA PRO A 87 -18.10 -15.32 -2.67
C PRO A 87 -17.05 -15.28 -3.79
N GLY A 88 -16.54 -16.45 -4.19
CA GLY A 88 -15.69 -16.58 -5.37
C GLY A 88 -14.32 -15.90 -5.27
N ILE A 89 -13.86 -15.56 -4.06
CA ILE A 89 -12.62 -14.81 -3.85
C ILE A 89 -11.35 -15.54 -4.33
N PHE A 90 -11.40 -16.88 -4.43
CA PHE A 90 -10.32 -17.70 -4.96
C PHE A 90 -10.55 -18.21 -6.40
N ARG A 91 -11.55 -17.68 -7.12
CA ARG A 91 -11.72 -17.96 -8.55
C ARG A 91 -10.76 -17.11 -9.38
N ASP A 92 -10.38 -17.59 -10.57
CA ASP A 92 -9.52 -16.89 -11.54
C ASP A 92 -8.13 -16.49 -10.99
N MET A 93 -7.39 -17.49 -10.49
CA MET A 93 -6.02 -17.32 -9.98
C MET A 93 -5.06 -16.62 -10.97
N PRO A 94 -5.05 -16.92 -12.28
CA PRO A 94 -4.15 -16.27 -13.22
C PRO A 94 -4.32 -14.75 -13.26
N SER A 95 -5.56 -14.25 -13.29
CA SER A 95 -5.82 -12.80 -13.27
C SER A 95 -5.40 -12.17 -11.95
N ARG A 96 -5.60 -12.86 -10.83
CA ARG A 96 -5.24 -12.36 -9.49
C ARG A 96 -3.73 -12.26 -9.29
N LEU A 97 -2.98 -13.30 -9.66
CA LEU A 97 -1.52 -13.28 -9.68
C LEU A 97 -0.99 -12.15 -10.59
N ARG A 98 -1.62 -11.97 -11.75
CA ARG A 98 -1.30 -10.84 -12.64
C ARG A 98 -1.60 -9.49 -11.99
N ASN A 99 -2.70 -9.36 -11.25
CA ASN A 99 -3.04 -8.15 -10.51
C ASN A 99 -2.03 -7.88 -9.39
N THR A 100 -1.64 -8.88 -8.61
CA THR A 100 -0.58 -8.74 -7.59
C THR A 100 0.74 -8.29 -8.20
N ALA A 101 1.15 -8.91 -9.31
CA ALA A 101 2.39 -8.54 -10.00
C ALA A 101 2.34 -7.11 -10.56
N ARG A 102 1.25 -6.72 -11.24
CA ARG A 102 1.12 -5.41 -11.90
C ARG A 102 0.77 -4.27 -10.94
N LEU A 103 -0.24 -4.47 -10.10
CA LEU A 103 -0.78 -3.43 -9.23
C LEU A 103 -0.07 -3.39 -7.88
N GLY A 104 0.29 -4.55 -7.32
CA GLY A 104 1.01 -4.65 -6.05
C GLY A 104 2.51 -4.39 -6.20
N LEU A 105 3.22 -5.27 -6.91
CA LEU A 105 4.69 -5.22 -7.00
C LEU A 105 5.20 -4.16 -7.97
N ALA A 106 4.64 -4.06 -9.19
CA ALA A 106 5.04 -3.06 -10.19
C ALA A 106 4.37 -1.69 -9.98
N GLN A 107 3.46 -1.58 -9.02
CA GLN A 107 2.81 -0.34 -8.57
C GLN A 107 2.22 0.52 -9.71
N ASP A 108 1.62 -0.12 -10.73
CA ASP A 108 1.13 0.54 -11.96
C ASP A 108 0.28 1.79 -11.71
N LYS A 109 -0.56 1.78 -10.67
CA LYS A 109 -1.45 2.91 -10.34
C LYS A 109 -0.76 4.02 -9.54
N VAL A 110 0.24 3.71 -8.72
CA VAL A 110 1.06 4.73 -8.05
C VAL A 110 1.74 5.60 -9.10
N ARG A 111 2.30 4.97 -10.15
CA ARG A 111 3.01 5.59 -11.27
C ARG A 111 2.17 6.52 -12.16
N ARG A 112 0.84 6.57 -11.98
CA ARG A 112 -0.01 7.54 -12.68
C ARG A 112 0.23 8.97 -12.19
N ASP A 113 0.66 9.16 -10.95
CA ASP A 113 1.26 10.41 -10.47
C ASP A 113 2.78 10.27 -10.63
N ARG A 114 3.36 11.05 -11.56
CA ARG A 114 4.78 10.94 -11.90
C ARG A 114 5.69 11.17 -10.69
N TYR A 115 5.37 12.18 -9.87
CA TYR A 115 6.17 12.50 -8.70
C TYR A 115 6.06 11.39 -7.66
N ALA A 116 4.84 10.93 -7.35
CA ALA A 116 4.63 9.82 -6.43
C ALA A 116 5.31 8.54 -6.92
N GLY A 117 5.26 8.28 -8.23
CA GLY A 117 5.87 7.12 -8.87
C GLY A 117 7.38 7.08 -8.72
N ILE A 118 8.07 8.20 -9.00
CA ILE A 118 9.53 8.30 -8.83
C ILE A 118 9.90 8.18 -7.34
N MET A 119 9.18 8.90 -6.48
CA MET A 119 9.41 8.87 -5.02
C MET A 119 9.27 7.45 -4.45
N HIS A 120 8.18 6.74 -4.77
CA HIS A 120 7.98 5.36 -4.29
C HIS A 120 8.95 4.38 -4.96
N TRP A 121 9.34 4.61 -6.21
CA TRP A 121 10.36 3.81 -6.87
C TRP A 121 11.70 3.90 -6.13
N CYS A 122 12.13 5.12 -5.75
CA CYS A 122 13.34 5.33 -4.95
C CYS A 122 13.25 4.62 -3.59
N ILE A 123 12.14 4.82 -2.86
CA ILE A 123 11.95 4.25 -1.52
C ILE A 123 11.83 2.72 -1.56
N MET A 124 10.93 2.19 -2.38
CA MET A 124 10.63 0.76 -2.43
C MET A 124 11.84 -0.05 -2.86
N SER A 125 12.61 0.47 -3.82
CA SER A 125 13.80 -0.23 -4.28
C SER A 125 14.93 -0.22 -3.28
N SER A 126 15.12 0.89 -2.57
CA SER A 126 16.04 0.96 -1.43
C SER A 126 15.66 -0.08 -0.38
N ILE A 127 14.39 -0.13 0.03
CA ILE A 127 13.91 -1.11 1.01
C ILE A 127 14.16 -2.55 0.53
N VAL A 128 13.75 -2.90 -0.69
CA VAL A 128 13.91 -4.27 -1.22
C VAL A 128 15.37 -4.65 -1.33
N VAL A 129 16.20 -3.80 -1.95
CA VAL A 129 17.60 -4.12 -2.19
C VAL A 129 18.40 -4.15 -0.90
N LEU A 130 18.23 -3.18 0.00
CA LEU A 130 18.91 -3.20 1.30
C LEU A 130 18.46 -4.36 2.18
N THR A 131 17.19 -4.79 2.09
CA THR A 131 16.75 -6.02 2.76
C THR A 131 17.49 -7.24 2.21
N LEU A 132 17.74 -7.31 0.89
CA LEU A 132 18.53 -8.38 0.29
C LEU A 132 20.01 -8.31 0.67
N VAL A 133 20.59 -7.10 0.77
CA VAL A 133 21.96 -6.87 1.31
C VAL A 133 22.05 -7.45 2.71
N THR A 134 21.14 -7.05 3.61
CA THR A 134 21.13 -7.51 5.00
C THR A 134 20.88 -9.00 5.11
N ALA A 135 19.97 -9.55 4.29
CA ALA A 135 19.71 -10.99 4.26
C ALA A 135 20.94 -11.79 3.82
N GLN A 136 21.72 -11.29 2.86
CA GLN A 136 22.97 -11.94 2.44
C GLN A 136 24.01 -11.93 3.56
N VAL A 137 24.16 -10.82 4.28
CA VAL A 137 25.05 -10.76 5.46
C VAL A 137 24.62 -11.78 6.52
N ALA A 138 23.32 -11.92 6.78
CA ALA A 138 22.81 -12.92 7.71
C ALA A 138 23.06 -14.36 7.24
N ILE A 139 22.85 -14.64 5.94
CA ILE A 139 23.12 -15.98 5.37
C ILE A 139 24.60 -16.32 5.52
N GLU A 140 25.52 -15.40 5.23
CA GLU A 140 26.95 -15.67 5.38
C GLU A 140 27.39 -15.83 6.84
N ALA A 141 26.77 -15.11 7.77
CA ALA A 141 27.03 -15.27 9.20
C ALA A 141 26.52 -16.61 9.75
N ASP A 142 25.33 -17.04 9.30
CA ASP A 142 24.57 -18.13 9.94
C ASP A 142 24.73 -19.48 9.23
N THR A 143 25.33 -19.49 8.04
CA THR A 143 25.47 -20.69 7.22
C THR A 143 26.94 -20.91 6.84
N PRO A 144 27.34 -22.13 6.47
CA PRO A 144 28.71 -22.39 6.01
C PRO A 144 29.03 -21.80 4.63
N LEU A 145 28.13 -20.98 4.07
CA LEU A 145 28.27 -20.35 2.78
C LEU A 145 29.01 -19.03 2.95
N HIS A 146 30.21 -18.94 2.39
CA HIS A 146 31.04 -17.74 2.39
C HIS A 146 31.14 -17.23 0.96
N PHE A 147 30.53 -16.08 0.67
CA PHE A 147 30.37 -15.60 -0.71
C PHE A 147 30.63 -14.10 -0.89
N LEU A 148 30.74 -13.31 0.18
CA LEU A 148 31.10 -11.89 0.18
C LEU A 148 32.63 -11.70 0.12
N TYR A 149 33.23 -12.26 -0.93
CA TYR A 149 34.66 -12.15 -1.24
C TYR A 149 34.87 -11.72 -2.71
N GLY A 150 36.03 -11.15 -3.01
CA GLY A 150 36.47 -10.76 -4.36
C GLY A 150 35.50 -9.80 -5.07
N ASP A 151 35.32 -9.99 -6.38
CA ASP A 151 34.46 -9.15 -7.23
C ASP A 151 33.00 -9.10 -6.75
N TYR A 152 32.50 -10.16 -6.13
CA TYR A 152 31.13 -10.18 -5.62
C TYR A 152 30.96 -9.25 -4.43
N TYR A 153 31.96 -9.17 -3.55
CA TYR A 153 31.99 -8.21 -2.46
C TYR A 153 31.97 -6.76 -2.97
N LEU A 154 32.74 -6.47 -4.03
CA LEU A 154 32.78 -5.12 -4.63
C LEU A 154 31.43 -4.75 -5.25
N PHE A 155 30.82 -5.68 -6.00
CA PHE A 155 29.45 -5.51 -6.51
C PHE A 155 28.47 -5.27 -5.35
N PHE A 156 28.56 -6.08 -4.30
CA PHE A 156 27.74 -6.01 -3.09
C PHE A 156 27.79 -4.63 -2.43
N SER A 157 29.00 -4.14 -2.21
CA SER A 157 29.29 -2.85 -1.58
C SER A 157 28.72 -1.70 -2.42
N PHE A 158 28.95 -1.74 -3.74
CA PHE A 158 28.43 -0.73 -4.66
C PHE A 158 26.91 -0.68 -4.72
N TYR A 159 26.23 -1.82 -4.87
CA TYR A 159 24.78 -1.78 -4.99
C TYR A 159 24.10 -1.45 -3.64
N GLY A 160 24.66 -1.90 -2.51
CA GLY A 160 24.16 -1.50 -1.19
C GLY A 160 24.22 0.02 -1.00
N ASP A 161 25.37 0.62 -1.28
CA ASP A 161 25.58 2.05 -1.14
C ASP A 161 24.74 2.88 -2.13
N LEU A 162 24.69 2.46 -3.41
CA LEU A 162 23.86 3.08 -4.46
C LEU A 162 22.38 3.16 -4.06
N PHE A 163 21.81 2.06 -3.57
CA PHE A 163 20.40 2.01 -3.19
C PHE A 163 20.13 2.67 -1.84
N GLY A 164 21.13 2.81 -0.97
CA GLY A 164 21.08 3.71 0.18
C GLY A 164 20.90 5.17 -0.26
N VAL A 165 21.69 5.63 -1.24
CA VAL A 165 21.61 7.01 -1.76
C VAL A 165 20.28 7.25 -2.48
N ILE A 166 19.87 6.31 -3.34
CA ILE A 166 18.55 6.36 -4.00
C ILE A 166 17.42 6.44 -2.95
N GLY A 167 17.53 5.68 -1.86
CA GLY A 167 16.60 5.73 -0.73
C GLY A 167 16.54 7.11 -0.09
N LEU A 168 17.68 7.73 0.20
CA LEU A 168 17.76 9.08 0.77
C LEU A 168 17.17 10.14 -0.17
N ILE A 169 17.37 10.02 -1.48
CA ILE A 169 16.70 10.87 -2.48
C ILE A 169 15.18 10.71 -2.38
N GLY A 170 14.69 9.46 -2.29
CA GLY A 170 13.27 9.17 -2.11
C GLY A 170 12.68 9.74 -0.82
N VAL A 171 13.40 9.62 0.31
CA VAL A 171 13.04 10.25 1.58
C VAL A 171 13.03 11.77 1.45
N GLY A 172 14.03 12.37 0.81
CA GLY A 172 14.07 13.81 0.55
C GLY A 172 12.88 14.30 -0.27
N MET A 173 12.47 13.55 -1.29
CA MET A 173 11.24 13.82 -2.04
C MET A 173 9.99 13.71 -1.16
N ALA A 174 9.90 12.70 -0.30
CA ALA A 174 8.77 12.55 0.62
C ALA A 174 8.69 13.70 1.64
N LEU A 175 9.82 14.12 2.20
CA LEU A 175 9.93 15.29 3.09
C LEU A 175 9.54 16.57 2.37
N TYR A 176 10.04 16.80 1.15
CA TYR A 176 9.68 17.96 0.33
C TYR A 176 8.17 18.03 0.10
N ARG A 177 7.58 16.93 -0.36
CA ARG A 177 6.14 16.87 -0.64
C ARG A 177 5.30 17.07 0.63
N ARG A 178 5.76 16.57 1.78
CA ARG A 178 5.01 16.66 3.03
C ARG A 178 5.11 18.04 3.67
N TYR A 179 6.30 18.64 3.77
CA TYR A 179 6.50 19.86 4.55
C TYR A 179 6.58 21.13 3.69
N PHE A 180 6.97 21.03 2.42
CA PHE A 180 7.26 22.21 1.59
C PHE A 180 6.30 22.39 0.42
N ALA A 181 5.70 21.32 -0.12
CA ALA A 181 4.68 21.45 -1.15
C ALA A 181 3.29 21.71 -0.53
N ASP A 182 2.53 22.66 -1.09
CA ASP A 182 1.12 22.91 -0.76
C ASP A 182 0.22 21.81 -1.35
N PHE A 183 0.31 20.62 -0.77
CA PHE A 183 -0.45 19.44 -1.16
C PHE A 183 -1.59 19.18 -0.16
N HIS A 184 -2.66 19.98 -0.27
CA HIS A 184 -3.79 20.00 0.69
C HIS A 184 -4.39 18.61 0.96
N ARG A 185 -4.43 17.72 -0.05
CA ARG A 185 -4.96 16.34 0.09
C ARG A 185 -4.16 15.42 1.01
N VAL A 186 -2.91 15.75 1.35
CA VAL A 186 -2.03 14.91 2.21
C VAL A 186 -2.01 15.42 3.65
N ARG A 187 -2.33 16.70 3.87
CA ARG A 187 -2.26 17.38 5.18
C ARG A 187 -3.61 17.50 5.90
N TRP A 188 -4.67 16.89 5.38
CA TRP A 188 -6.02 17.03 5.97
C TRP A 188 -6.15 16.34 7.34
N ASP A 189 -5.41 15.25 7.59
CA ASP A 189 -5.35 14.50 8.86
C ASP A 189 -3.89 14.13 9.12
N GLU A 190 -3.13 15.15 9.52
CA GLU A 190 -1.74 15.00 9.94
C GLU A 190 -1.67 14.28 11.29
N ARG A 191 -0.94 13.17 11.31
CA ARG A 191 -0.73 12.36 12.51
C ARG A 191 0.75 12.14 12.75
N LEU A 192 1.12 11.95 14.01
CA LEU A 192 2.51 11.69 14.41
C LEU A 192 3.13 10.53 13.63
N GLU A 193 2.35 9.47 13.37
CA GLU A 193 2.75 8.29 12.60
C GLU A 193 3.33 8.63 11.21
N ASP A 194 2.79 9.65 10.53
CA ASP A 194 3.23 10.02 9.18
C ASP A 194 4.67 10.56 9.19
N HIS A 195 5.02 11.28 10.27
CA HIS A 195 6.35 11.85 10.46
C HIS A 195 7.34 10.77 10.91
N LEU A 196 6.90 9.85 11.80
CA LEU A 196 7.71 8.72 12.27
C LEU A 196 8.12 7.80 11.12
N ILE A 197 7.23 7.53 10.17
CA ILE A 197 7.54 6.68 9.01
C ILE A 197 8.64 7.31 8.15
N ILE A 198 8.53 8.59 7.79
CA ILE A 198 9.46 9.23 6.85
C ILE A 198 10.80 9.53 7.54
N LEU A 199 10.77 10.13 8.73
CA LEU A 199 11.97 10.49 9.47
C LEU A 199 12.69 9.24 9.99
N GLY A 200 11.95 8.22 10.42
CA GLY A 200 12.51 6.93 10.84
C GLY A 200 13.22 6.21 9.69
N LEU A 201 12.65 6.21 8.48
CA LEU A 201 13.32 5.64 7.30
C LEU A 201 14.61 6.42 6.98
N GLY A 202 14.58 7.76 7.04
CA GLY A 202 15.77 8.59 6.89
C GLY A 202 16.84 8.27 7.94
N LEU A 203 16.46 8.11 9.20
CA LEU A 203 17.36 7.74 10.29
C LEU A 203 18.02 6.38 10.04
N VAL A 204 17.25 5.37 9.64
CA VAL A 204 17.78 4.03 9.32
C VAL A 204 18.81 4.10 8.20
N LEU A 205 18.51 4.82 7.10
CA LEU A 205 19.44 4.96 5.99
C LEU A 205 20.71 5.69 6.40
N LEU A 206 20.60 6.84 7.10
CA LEU A 206 21.76 7.63 7.53
C LEU A 206 22.65 6.86 8.51
N THR A 207 22.05 6.15 9.47
CA THR A 207 22.81 5.33 10.43
C THR A 207 23.48 4.14 9.75
N GLY A 208 22.90 3.60 8.67
CA GLY A 208 23.51 2.57 7.84
C GLY A 208 24.80 3.06 7.17
N PHE A 209 24.73 4.23 6.52
CA PHE A 209 25.92 4.90 5.95
C PHE A 209 26.99 5.15 7.01
N LEU A 210 26.62 5.70 8.17
CA LEU A 210 27.59 5.96 9.24
C LEU A 210 28.26 4.69 9.75
N THR A 211 27.49 3.61 9.95
CA THR A 211 28.03 2.32 10.39
C THR A 211 29.04 1.78 9.38
N GLU A 212 28.71 1.85 8.09
CA GLU A 212 29.60 1.42 7.02
C GLU A 212 30.84 2.32 6.89
N SER A 213 30.71 3.64 7.06
CA SER A 213 31.83 4.57 7.04
C SER A 213 32.84 4.31 8.16
N PHE A 214 32.38 4.06 9.39
CA PHE A 214 33.28 3.73 10.50
C PHE A 214 33.96 2.39 10.31
N ARG A 215 33.30 1.42 9.65
CA ARG A 215 33.94 0.17 9.25
C ARG A 215 35.05 0.42 8.23
N ILE A 216 34.75 1.14 7.14
CA ILE A 216 35.70 1.46 6.07
C ILE A 216 36.94 2.16 6.62
N LEU A 217 36.77 3.12 7.54
CA LEU A 217 37.87 3.83 8.19
C LEU A 217 38.92 2.89 8.80
N VAL A 218 38.49 1.81 9.45
CA VAL A 218 39.39 0.89 10.16
C VAL A 218 39.85 -0.27 9.29
N THR A 219 38.98 -0.78 8.40
CA THR A 219 39.24 -2.05 7.72
C THR A 219 39.75 -1.91 6.29
N GLU A 220 39.46 -0.79 5.62
CA GLU A 220 39.69 -0.66 4.17
C GLU A 220 40.51 0.55 3.77
N LEU A 221 40.38 1.68 4.47
CA LEU A 221 40.94 2.94 3.98
C LEU A 221 42.48 2.87 3.79
N ASP A 222 43.18 2.20 4.71
CA ASP A 222 44.64 2.03 4.63
C ASP A 222 45.05 0.71 3.96
N ALA A 223 44.30 -0.37 4.17
CA ALA A 223 44.66 -1.71 3.71
C ALA A 223 44.24 -1.99 2.25
N HIS A 224 43.08 -1.47 1.85
CA HIS A 224 42.38 -1.80 0.60
C HIS A 224 41.60 -0.58 0.06
N ALA A 225 42.31 0.55 -0.13
CA ALA A 225 41.69 1.81 -0.56
C ALA A 225 40.95 1.70 -1.90
N ASP A 226 41.38 0.77 -2.77
CA ASP A 226 40.76 0.46 -4.06
C ASP A 226 39.39 -0.24 -3.92
N TRP A 227 39.10 -0.85 -2.76
CA TRP A 227 37.79 -1.47 -2.49
C TRP A 227 36.84 -0.49 -1.82
N ALA A 228 37.36 0.36 -0.93
CA ALA A 228 36.58 1.36 -0.20
C ALA A 228 35.74 2.23 -1.14
N VAL A 229 36.27 2.60 -2.31
CA VAL A 229 35.58 3.45 -3.30
C VAL A 229 34.31 2.83 -3.90
N TRP A 230 34.12 1.51 -3.80
CA TRP A 230 32.90 0.86 -4.28
C TRP A 230 31.69 1.22 -3.40
N SER A 231 31.88 1.41 -2.09
CA SER A 231 30.90 2.01 -1.19
C SER A 231 30.97 3.54 -1.24
N PHE A 232 30.81 4.13 -2.42
CA PHE A 232 31.17 5.54 -2.71
C PHE A 232 30.61 6.59 -1.73
N GLY A 233 29.35 6.46 -1.29
CA GLY A 233 28.71 7.36 -0.34
C GLY A 233 29.29 7.19 1.07
N SER A 234 29.39 5.95 1.55
CA SER A 234 30.03 5.63 2.83
C SER A 234 31.52 5.99 2.85
N TYR A 235 32.22 5.81 1.72
CA TYR A 235 33.61 6.22 1.51
C TYR A 235 33.79 7.73 1.55
N GLY A 236 32.88 8.50 0.95
CA GLY A 236 32.91 9.96 1.02
C GLY A 236 32.79 10.45 2.46
N ILE A 237 31.90 9.85 3.25
CA ILE A 237 31.76 10.15 4.68
C ILE A 237 33.00 9.69 5.46
N ALA A 238 33.51 8.49 5.21
CA ALA A 238 34.74 7.98 5.84
C ALA A 238 35.94 8.91 5.56
N SER A 239 36.12 9.33 4.31
CA SER A 239 37.18 10.26 3.90
C SER A 239 37.06 11.62 4.59
N ALA A 240 35.82 12.13 4.75
CA ALA A 240 35.58 13.37 5.49
C ALA A 240 35.90 13.22 6.99
N LEU A 241 35.59 12.06 7.58
CA LEU A 241 35.90 11.75 8.97
C LEU A 241 37.41 11.54 9.20
N ASN A 242 38.13 11.02 8.22
CA ASN A 242 39.58 10.79 8.31
C ASN A 242 40.37 12.09 8.55
N VAL A 243 39.83 13.25 8.15
CA VAL A 243 40.45 14.57 8.39
C VAL A 243 40.59 14.88 9.88
N PHE A 244 39.77 14.27 10.74
CA PHE A 244 39.84 14.46 12.19
C PHE A 244 40.89 13.60 12.89
N ASP A 245 41.57 12.71 12.16
CA ASP A 245 42.66 11.84 12.68
C ASP A 245 42.28 11.13 13.98
N LEU A 246 41.08 10.54 13.98
CA LEU A 246 40.55 9.83 15.14
C LEU A 246 41.38 8.59 15.41
N GLN A 247 41.64 8.29 16.68
CA GLN A 247 42.31 7.06 17.07
C GLN A 247 41.42 5.85 16.75
N ASP A 248 42.01 4.72 16.36
CA ASP A 248 41.29 3.47 16.05
C ASP A 248 40.31 3.07 17.16
N SER A 249 40.71 3.23 18.42
CA SER A 249 39.84 2.94 19.57
C SER A 249 38.56 3.78 19.60
N GLN A 250 38.63 5.03 19.16
CA GLN A 250 37.48 5.93 19.05
C GLN A 250 36.59 5.53 17.87
N VAL A 251 37.19 5.21 16.73
CA VAL A 251 36.46 4.78 15.53
C VAL A 251 35.71 3.47 15.79
N LEU A 252 36.35 2.50 16.44
CA LEU A 252 35.73 1.24 16.87
C LEU A 252 34.56 1.48 17.85
N THR A 253 34.73 2.41 18.79
CA THR A 253 33.65 2.78 19.72
C THR A 253 32.46 3.41 18.98
N PHE A 254 32.72 4.34 18.06
CA PHE A 254 31.66 4.95 17.25
C PHE A 254 30.96 3.94 16.35
N HIS A 255 31.70 3.04 15.72
CA HIS A 255 31.14 1.94 14.95
C HIS A 255 30.13 1.12 15.78
N GLU A 256 30.51 0.70 16.99
CA GLU A 256 29.63 -0.07 17.88
C GLU A 256 28.35 0.71 18.23
N TYR A 257 28.47 1.99 18.60
CA TYR A 257 27.31 2.84 18.88
C TYR A 257 26.39 3.01 17.67
N THR A 258 26.95 3.30 16.49
CA THR A 258 26.15 3.47 15.27
C THR A 258 25.47 2.19 14.86
N TRP A 259 26.10 1.03 15.07
CA TRP A 259 25.49 -0.24 14.76
C TRP A 259 24.31 -0.54 15.68
N TRP A 260 24.44 -0.34 17.00
CA TRP A 260 23.32 -0.53 17.93
C TRP A 260 22.18 0.43 17.65
N LEU A 261 22.50 1.69 17.34
CA LEU A 261 21.53 2.68 16.91
C LEU A 261 20.83 2.25 15.62
N HIS A 262 21.58 1.78 14.62
CA HIS A 262 21.04 1.33 13.33
C HIS A 262 20.11 0.12 13.49
N VAL A 263 20.56 -0.92 14.19
CA VAL A 263 19.76 -2.13 14.44
C VAL A 263 18.48 -1.78 15.20
N SER A 264 18.58 -0.99 16.27
CA SER A 264 17.41 -0.57 17.07
C SER A 264 16.46 0.28 16.25
N ALA A 265 16.98 1.23 15.45
CA ALA A 265 16.18 2.08 14.57
C ALA A 265 15.51 1.26 13.45
N ALA A 266 16.19 0.28 12.86
CA ALA A 266 15.66 -0.55 11.80
C ALA A 266 14.50 -1.43 12.30
N PHE A 267 14.70 -2.16 13.40
CA PHE A 267 13.63 -2.96 14.00
C PHE A 267 12.49 -2.11 14.56
N GLY A 268 12.80 -0.96 15.16
CA GLY A 268 11.80 0.01 15.62
C GLY A 268 10.96 0.58 14.48
N TRP A 269 11.58 0.89 13.34
CA TRP A 269 10.88 1.36 12.15
C TRP A 269 10.01 0.26 11.53
N LEU A 270 10.51 -0.98 11.45
CA LEU A 270 9.72 -2.13 11.00
C LEU A 270 8.53 -2.42 11.92
N ALA A 271 8.66 -2.19 13.23
CA ALA A 271 7.56 -2.32 14.19
C ALA A 271 6.42 -1.33 13.91
N LEU A 272 6.69 -0.18 13.28
CA LEU A 272 5.64 0.79 12.88
C LEU A 272 4.64 0.18 11.88
N ILE A 273 5.00 -0.88 11.15
CA ILE A 273 4.11 -1.58 10.22
C ILE A 273 2.80 -1.99 10.92
N VAL A 274 2.85 -2.38 12.19
CA VAL A 274 1.67 -2.89 12.91
C VAL A 274 0.72 -1.79 13.38
N PHE A 275 1.24 -0.59 13.60
CA PHE A 275 0.51 0.48 14.29
C PHE A 275 0.18 1.65 13.40
N THR A 276 0.70 1.67 12.17
CA THR A 276 0.65 2.83 11.29
C THR A 276 0.26 2.43 9.88
N ARG A 277 0.06 3.44 9.03
CA ARG A 277 -0.23 3.28 7.59
C ARG A 277 0.90 2.60 6.79
N LEU A 278 2.01 2.22 7.42
CA LEU A 278 3.08 1.46 6.77
C LEU A 278 2.67 0.01 6.48
N ASP A 279 1.60 -0.48 7.11
CA ASP A 279 0.89 -1.73 6.80
C ASP A 279 0.55 -1.90 5.31
N HIS A 280 0.40 -0.80 4.56
CA HIS A 280 0.17 -0.82 3.11
C HIS A 280 1.25 -1.57 2.32
N LEU A 281 2.46 -1.71 2.88
CA LEU A 281 3.51 -2.57 2.31
C LEU A 281 3.01 -4.00 2.07
N PHE A 282 2.14 -4.51 2.97
CA PHE A 282 1.51 -5.83 2.86
C PHE A 282 0.08 -5.73 2.32
N PHE A 283 -0.74 -4.80 2.82
CA PHE A 283 -2.16 -4.77 2.48
C PHE A 283 -2.43 -4.35 1.04
N ALA A 284 -1.60 -3.49 0.43
CA ALA A 284 -1.78 -3.11 -0.97
C ALA A 284 -1.60 -4.30 -1.95
N PRO A 285 -0.51 -5.10 -1.90
CA PRO A 285 -0.37 -6.27 -2.76
C PRO A 285 -1.39 -7.39 -2.45
N ILE A 286 -1.78 -7.56 -1.17
CA ILE A 286 -2.85 -8.49 -0.80
C ILE A 286 -4.19 -8.04 -1.38
N ASN A 287 -4.50 -6.74 -1.34
CA ASN A 287 -5.73 -6.22 -1.94
C ASN A 287 -5.71 -6.29 -3.47
N ALA A 288 -4.55 -6.11 -4.09
CA ALA A 288 -4.39 -6.36 -5.51
C ALA A 288 -4.69 -7.82 -5.90
N PHE A 289 -4.31 -8.79 -5.05
CA PHE A 289 -4.68 -10.20 -5.24
C PHE A 289 -6.20 -10.41 -5.13
N PHE A 290 -6.83 -9.77 -4.15
CA PHE A 290 -8.26 -9.92 -3.90
C PHE A 290 -9.17 -9.04 -4.78
N LEU A 291 -8.62 -8.10 -5.55
CA LEU A 291 -9.35 -7.27 -6.51
C LEU A 291 -10.28 -8.11 -7.40
N ARG A 292 -11.50 -7.62 -7.63
CA ARG A 292 -12.48 -8.33 -8.46
C ARG A 292 -11.99 -8.51 -9.89
N THR A 293 -12.32 -9.66 -10.46
CA THR A 293 -11.95 -10.05 -11.84
C THR A 293 -13.13 -9.98 -12.81
N ASP A 294 -14.34 -9.68 -12.32
CA ASP A 294 -15.52 -9.47 -13.14
C ASP A 294 -15.64 -8.00 -13.61
N SER A 295 -16.67 -7.72 -14.43
CA SER A 295 -16.86 -6.38 -14.98
C SER A 295 -17.04 -5.35 -13.85
N PRO A 296 -16.34 -4.19 -13.89
CA PRO A 296 -16.42 -3.16 -12.84
C PRO A 296 -17.84 -2.64 -12.55
N GLY A 297 -18.75 -2.73 -13.52
CA GLY A 297 -20.16 -2.33 -13.38
C GLY A 297 -21.09 -3.44 -12.92
N ARG A 298 -20.60 -4.67 -12.72
CA ARG A 298 -21.44 -5.79 -12.32
C ARG A 298 -21.81 -5.66 -10.84
N LEU A 299 -23.11 -5.59 -10.55
CA LEU A 299 -23.61 -5.65 -9.18
C LEU A 299 -23.57 -7.09 -8.67
N ALA A 300 -23.28 -7.25 -7.37
CA ALA A 300 -23.39 -8.54 -6.73
C ALA A 300 -24.85 -9.01 -6.78
N LYS A 301 -25.04 -10.30 -7.13
CA LYS A 301 -26.35 -10.95 -7.08
C LYS A 301 -26.82 -11.03 -5.63
N ILE A 302 -28.09 -10.76 -5.39
CA ILE A 302 -28.75 -11.06 -4.12
C ILE A 302 -29.06 -12.56 -4.14
N GLU A 303 -28.33 -13.33 -3.35
CA GLU A 303 -28.59 -14.76 -3.21
C GLU A 303 -29.80 -14.97 -2.27
N ASN A 304 -30.65 -15.95 -2.58
CA ASN A 304 -31.84 -16.31 -1.80
C ASN A 304 -32.73 -15.10 -1.45
N ILE A 305 -33.07 -14.29 -2.45
CA ILE A 305 -33.87 -13.07 -2.26
C ILE A 305 -35.20 -13.31 -1.51
N GLU A 306 -35.81 -14.49 -1.68
CA GLU A 306 -37.07 -14.88 -1.04
C GLU A 306 -36.90 -15.26 0.46
N GLU A 307 -35.69 -15.59 0.90
CA GLU A 307 -35.41 -16.04 2.27
C GLU A 307 -34.70 -14.97 3.11
N GLN A 308 -34.19 -13.92 2.47
CA GLN A 308 -33.43 -12.86 3.15
C GLN A 308 -34.36 -11.79 3.73
N GLU A 309 -34.18 -11.51 5.02
CA GLU A 309 -34.90 -10.41 5.70
C GLU A 309 -34.17 -9.06 5.57
N VAL A 310 -32.85 -9.07 5.35
CA VAL A 310 -32.04 -7.85 5.23
C VAL A 310 -31.22 -7.86 3.95
N PHE A 311 -31.39 -6.81 3.16
CA PHE A 311 -30.75 -6.64 1.87
C PHE A 311 -29.66 -5.58 1.95
N GLY A 312 -28.48 -5.86 1.42
CA GLY A 312 -27.37 -4.90 1.45
C GLY A 312 -26.70 -4.81 2.82
N VAL A 313 -26.16 -3.64 3.14
CA VAL A 313 -25.34 -3.37 4.32
C VAL A 313 -25.92 -2.23 5.14
N GLY A 314 -26.53 -2.57 6.28
CA GLY A 314 -27.05 -1.61 7.25
C GLY A 314 -26.14 -1.44 8.48
N PHE A 315 -25.44 -2.50 8.87
CA PHE A 315 -24.51 -2.51 10.01
C PHE A 315 -23.10 -2.97 9.59
N ILE A 316 -22.06 -2.67 10.37
CA ILE A 316 -20.67 -2.93 9.99
C ILE A 316 -20.39 -4.41 9.69
N GLN A 317 -20.98 -5.33 10.44
CA GLN A 317 -20.86 -6.78 10.25
C GLN A 317 -21.61 -7.32 9.03
N ASP A 318 -22.49 -6.51 8.41
CA ASP A 318 -23.15 -6.90 7.17
C ASP A 318 -22.20 -6.83 5.97
N PHE A 319 -21.11 -6.05 6.06
CA PHE A 319 -20.06 -6.06 5.05
C PHE A 319 -19.41 -7.44 4.94
N THR A 320 -18.88 -7.74 3.75
CA THR A 320 -18.01 -8.89 3.59
C THR A 320 -16.65 -8.67 4.28
N TRP A 321 -15.96 -9.75 4.66
CA TRP A 321 -14.62 -9.65 5.23
C TRP A 321 -13.65 -8.87 4.32
N LYS A 322 -13.83 -8.97 2.98
CA LYS A 322 -13.01 -8.24 2.00
C LYS A 322 -13.28 -6.74 2.07
N GLN A 323 -14.54 -6.34 2.18
CA GLN A 323 -14.90 -4.92 2.33
C GLN A 323 -14.32 -4.35 3.63
N LEU A 324 -14.36 -5.11 4.73
CA LEU A 324 -13.72 -4.70 5.99
C LEU A 324 -12.19 -4.60 5.87
N PHE A 325 -11.56 -5.56 5.19
CA PHE A 325 -10.13 -5.52 4.87
C PHE A 325 -9.73 -4.28 4.05
N GLU A 326 -10.56 -3.88 3.08
CA GLU A 326 -10.32 -2.68 2.26
C GLU A 326 -10.35 -1.38 3.06
N LEU A 327 -11.10 -1.33 4.17
CA LEU A 327 -11.06 -0.19 5.08
C LEU A 327 -9.65 -0.01 5.64
N ASP A 328 -9.01 -1.12 6.04
CA ASP A 328 -7.64 -1.11 6.56
C ASP A 328 -6.60 -0.80 5.50
N ALA A 329 -6.77 -1.30 4.27
CA ALA A 329 -5.85 -1.02 3.16
C ALA A 329 -5.77 0.47 2.76
N CYS A 330 -6.69 1.32 3.24
CA CYS A 330 -6.73 2.74 2.89
C CYS A 330 -5.59 3.56 3.54
N VAL A 331 -4.72 4.09 2.67
CA VAL A 331 -3.59 4.95 3.05
C VAL A 331 -3.91 6.44 3.13
N ARG A 332 -5.18 6.85 3.00
CA ARG A 332 -5.62 8.27 3.06
C ARG A 332 -4.91 9.21 2.08
N CYS A 333 -4.57 8.72 0.87
CA CYS A 333 -3.84 9.53 -0.11
C CYS A 333 -4.66 10.62 -0.82
N GLY A 334 -5.99 10.64 -0.63
CA GLY A 334 -6.91 11.63 -1.21
C GLY A 334 -7.20 11.49 -2.70
N ARG A 335 -6.47 10.63 -3.45
CA ARG A 335 -6.62 10.56 -4.92
C ARG A 335 -8.04 10.19 -5.37
N CYS A 336 -8.74 9.33 -4.63
CA CYS A 336 -10.13 8.98 -4.95
C CYS A 336 -11.10 10.15 -4.76
N THR A 337 -10.79 11.09 -3.85
CA THR A 337 -11.54 12.34 -3.65
C THR A 337 -11.29 13.33 -4.78
N ASP A 338 -10.03 13.52 -5.16
CA ASP A 338 -9.64 14.48 -6.20
C ASP A 338 -10.30 14.21 -7.55
N VAL A 339 -10.57 12.93 -7.87
CA VAL A 339 -11.15 12.53 -9.15
C VAL A 339 -12.65 12.25 -9.09
N CYS A 340 -13.28 12.41 -7.92
CA CYS A 340 -14.70 12.13 -7.74
C CYS A 340 -15.54 13.28 -8.34
N PRO A 341 -16.37 13.04 -9.37
CA PRO A 341 -17.19 14.11 -9.97
C PRO A 341 -18.18 14.74 -8.98
N ALA A 342 -18.67 13.95 -8.02
CA ALA A 342 -19.55 14.44 -6.96
C ALA A 342 -18.81 15.42 -6.03
N ASN A 343 -17.60 15.06 -5.59
CA ASN A 343 -16.76 15.96 -4.80
C ASN A 343 -16.42 17.27 -5.53
N ILE A 344 -16.00 17.15 -6.80
CA ILE A 344 -15.62 18.30 -7.64
C ILE A 344 -16.79 19.26 -7.84
N SER A 345 -18.02 18.75 -7.92
CA SER A 345 -19.24 19.55 -8.06
C SER A 345 -19.79 20.07 -6.72
N GLY A 346 -19.08 19.90 -5.61
CA GLY A 346 -19.49 20.38 -4.29
C GLY A 346 -20.57 19.53 -3.61
N GLN A 347 -20.87 18.33 -4.13
CA GLN A 347 -21.75 17.39 -3.45
C GLN A 347 -21.03 16.75 -2.25
N PRO A 348 -21.75 16.29 -1.22
CA PRO A 348 -21.17 15.80 0.02
C PRO A 348 -20.62 14.37 -0.11
N LEU A 349 -19.76 14.09 -1.10
CA LEU A 349 -19.12 12.78 -1.25
C LEU A 349 -17.63 12.94 -1.43
N SER A 350 -16.88 12.54 -0.41
CA SER A 350 -15.47 12.22 -0.52
C SER A 350 -15.29 10.70 -0.32
N PRO A 351 -14.91 9.94 -1.37
CA PRO A 351 -14.70 8.50 -1.25
C PRO A 351 -13.64 8.13 -0.21
N MET A 352 -12.62 8.98 0.00
CA MET A 352 -11.62 8.76 1.05
C MET A 352 -12.24 8.86 2.44
N HIS A 353 -12.98 9.94 2.72
CA HIS A 353 -13.59 10.14 4.05
C HIS A 353 -14.61 9.06 4.35
N LEU A 354 -15.46 8.68 3.37
CA LEU A 354 -16.39 7.57 3.54
C LEU A 354 -15.69 6.29 4.02
N ILE A 355 -14.56 5.92 3.41
CA ILE A 355 -13.80 4.73 3.83
C ILE A 355 -13.15 4.92 5.20
N GLN A 356 -12.70 6.13 5.54
CA GLN A 356 -12.11 6.41 6.86
C GLN A 356 -13.16 6.43 7.97
N ASP A 357 -14.36 6.96 7.72
CA ASP A 357 -15.47 6.98 8.68
C ASP A 357 -15.94 5.54 8.95
N LEU A 358 -16.05 4.71 7.91
CA LEU A 358 -16.30 3.27 8.05
C LEU A 358 -15.18 2.55 8.81
N LYS A 359 -13.91 2.88 8.54
CA LYS A 359 -12.75 2.32 9.27
C LYS A 359 -12.80 2.68 10.76
N ALA A 360 -13.07 3.95 11.06
CA ALA A 360 -13.18 4.44 12.42
C ALA A 360 -14.33 3.76 13.18
N HIS A 361 -15.48 3.60 12.52
CA HIS A 361 -16.61 2.88 13.09
C HIS A 361 -16.29 1.39 13.32
N LEU A 362 -15.64 0.70 12.38
CA LEU A 362 -15.17 -0.68 12.58
C LEU A 362 -14.23 -0.79 13.79
N ALA A 363 -13.33 0.17 13.98
CA ALA A 363 -12.41 0.17 15.12
C ALA A 363 -13.14 0.41 16.46
N ASP A 364 -14.23 1.17 16.45
CA ASP A 364 -15.04 1.51 17.63
C ASP A 364 -15.91 0.32 18.07
N VAL A 365 -16.73 -0.22 17.17
CA VAL A 365 -17.70 -1.28 17.53
C VAL A 365 -17.22 -2.70 17.28
N GLY A 366 -16.23 -2.88 16.40
CA GLY A 366 -15.74 -4.19 15.96
C GLY A 366 -15.25 -5.10 17.09
N PRO A 367 -14.46 -4.62 18.08
CA PRO A 367 -14.02 -5.44 19.21
C PRO A 367 -15.18 -6.00 20.05
N ALA A 368 -16.22 -5.19 20.29
CA ALA A 368 -17.39 -5.61 21.06
C ALA A 368 -18.22 -6.65 20.30
N ILE A 369 -18.42 -6.46 18.99
CA ILE A 369 -19.10 -7.42 18.11
C ILE A 369 -18.32 -8.75 18.07
N GLN A 370 -17.00 -8.66 17.93
CA GLN A 370 -16.13 -9.83 17.91
C GLN A 370 -16.25 -10.62 19.22
N GLN A 371 -16.16 -9.96 20.37
CA GLN A 371 -16.30 -10.61 21.67
C GLN A 371 -17.66 -11.29 21.80
N HIS A 372 -18.75 -10.60 21.47
CA HIS A 372 -20.10 -11.17 21.51
C HIS A 372 -20.21 -12.42 20.64
N ARG A 373 -19.69 -12.36 19.41
CA ARG A 373 -19.70 -13.51 18.48
C ARG A 373 -18.92 -14.71 19.02
N HIS A 374 -17.82 -14.48 19.75
CA HIS A 374 -17.09 -15.56 20.42
C HIS A 374 -17.89 -16.21 21.56
N GLU A 375 -18.70 -15.43 22.27
CA GLU A 375 -19.49 -15.89 23.42
C GLU A 375 -20.80 -16.58 23.01
N THR A 376 -21.51 -16.04 22.02
CA THR A 376 -22.86 -16.47 21.65
C THR A 376 -22.96 -17.18 20.30
N GLY A 377 -21.97 -16.99 19.43
CA GLY A 377 -22.02 -17.44 18.03
C GLY A 377 -22.88 -16.56 17.11
N ASP A 378 -23.57 -15.54 17.65
CA ASP A 378 -24.41 -14.63 16.87
C ASP A 378 -23.59 -13.51 16.21
N ALA A 379 -24.12 -12.94 15.13
CA ALA A 379 -23.52 -11.82 14.39
C ALA A 379 -23.55 -10.50 15.20
N GLY A 380 -24.18 -10.46 16.39
CA GLY A 380 -24.09 -9.34 17.31
C GLY A 380 -24.77 -8.07 16.80
N ARG A 381 -25.89 -8.21 16.06
CA ARG A 381 -26.68 -7.05 15.59
C ARG A 381 -27.17 -6.17 16.73
N GLU A 382 -27.52 -6.78 17.86
CA GLU A 382 -27.96 -6.06 19.06
C GLU A 382 -26.82 -5.24 19.70
N ILE A 383 -25.55 -5.56 19.41
CA ILE A 383 -24.37 -4.85 19.92
C ILE A 383 -24.05 -3.61 19.09
N SER A 384 -24.24 -3.69 17.76
CA SER A 384 -24.04 -2.55 16.85
C SER A 384 -25.33 -1.72 16.75
N THR A 385 -25.65 -0.94 17.78
CA THR A 385 -26.88 -0.12 17.80
C THR A 385 -26.86 1.06 16.84
N VAL A 386 -25.69 1.42 16.30
CA VAL A 386 -25.52 2.51 15.34
C VAL A 386 -25.67 1.98 13.93
N ALA A 387 -26.59 2.57 13.15
CA ALA A 387 -26.75 2.22 11.75
C ALA A 387 -25.65 2.87 10.91
N LEU A 388 -25.11 2.14 9.93
CA LEU A 388 -24.14 2.72 9.01
C LEU A 388 -24.77 3.81 8.13
N THR A 389 -26.04 3.65 7.77
CA THR A 389 -26.78 4.53 6.87
C THR A 389 -27.64 5.53 7.64
N GLY A 390 -27.29 6.81 7.59
CA GLY A 390 -27.92 7.88 8.34
C GLY A 390 -27.03 8.39 9.47
N ASP A 391 -26.51 7.48 10.31
CA ASP A 391 -25.71 7.86 11.48
C ASP A 391 -24.21 7.97 11.14
N VAL A 392 -23.58 6.88 10.69
CA VAL A 392 -22.14 6.87 10.36
C VAL A 392 -21.89 7.60 9.04
N ILE A 393 -22.60 7.21 7.99
CA ILE A 393 -22.56 7.85 6.68
C ILE A 393 -23.96 8.40 6.37
N LYS A 394 -24.03 9.71 6.15
CA LYS A 394 -25.28 10.38 5.79
C LYS A 394 -25.85 9.86 4.46
N ASP A 395 -27.18 9.74 4.38
CA ASP A 395 -27.87 9.24 3.19
C ASP A 395 -27.51 10.07 1.94
N GLU A 396 -27.39 11.39 2.05
CA GLU A 396 -27.03 12.27 0.94
C GLU A 396 -25.62 11.99 0.40
N THR A 397 -24.70 11.57 1.27
CA THR A 397 -23.34 11.15 0.89
C THR A 397 -23.40 9.90 0.03
N LEU A 398 -24.20 8.91 0.46
CA LEU A 398 -24.42 7.69 -0.30
C LEU A 398 -25.07 8.01 -1.64
N TRP A 399 -26.12 8.82 -1.69
CA TRP A 399 -26.86 9.17 -2.90
C TRP A 399 -26.12 10.12 -3.87
N ALA A 400 -25.09 10.83 -3.42
CA ALA A 400 -24.22 11.63 -4.29
C ALA A 400 -23.34 10.79 -5.25
N CYS A 401 -23.07 9.52 -4.94
CA CYS A 401 -22.25 8.65 -5.79
C CYS A 401 -22.89 8.41 -7.18
N ARG A 402 -22.15 8.69 -8.24
CA ARG A 402 -22.62 8.48 -9.64
C ARG A 402 -22.23 7.14 -10.23
N THR A 403 -21.70 6.23 -9.40
CA THR A 403 -21.26 4.86 -9.78
C THR A 403 -20.33 4.82 -11.00
N CYS A 404 -19.61 5.92 -11.29
CA CYS A 404 -18.75 6.05 -12.48
C CYS A 404 -17.42 5.30 -12.36
N GLY A 405 -17.02 4.89 -11.15
CA GLY A 405 -15.79 4.12 -10.92
C GLY A 405 -14.48 4.90 -10.95
N ALA A 406 -14.49 6.22 -11.15
CA ALA A 406 -13.28 7.06 -11.19
C ALA A 406 -12.38 6.87 -9.94
N CYS A 407 -12.99 6.81 -8.75
CA CYS A 407 -12.31 6.56 -7.49
C CYS A 407 -11.56 5.21 -7.46
N MET A 408 -12.21 4.13 -7.92
CA MET A 408 -11.62 2.79 -7.98
C MET A 408 -10.53 2.71 -9.06
N GLN A 409 -10.72 3.44 -10.16
CA GLN A 409 -9.74 3.48 -11.24
C GLN A 409 -8.43 4.12 -10.78
N GLU A 410 -8.50 5.18 -9.98
CA GLU A 410 -7.31 5.92 -9.52
C GLU A 410 -6.77 5.50 -8.16
N CYS A 411 -7.54 4.77 -7.34
CA CYS A 411 -7.05 4.28 -6.05
C CYS A 411 -5.74 3.49 -6.24
N PRO A 412 -4.62 3.84 -5.58
CA PRO A 412 -3.36 3.10 -5.72
C PRO A 412 -3.34 1.77 -4.95
N VAL A 413 -4.25 1.58 -4.00
CA VAL A 413 -4.33 0.42 -3.09
C VAL A 413 -5.59 -0.42 -3.28
N MET A 414 -6.31 -0.21 -4.38
CA MET A 414 -7.35 -1.13 -4.88
C MET A 414 -8.63 -1.28 -4.07
N ILE A 415 -9.02 -0.21 -3.38
CA ILE A 415 -10.31 -0.13 -2.68
C ILE A 415 -11.47 -0.03 -3.68
N GLU A 416 -12.46 -0.89 -3.48
CA GLU A 416 -13.69 -0.98 -4.26
C GLU A 416 -14.81 -0.14 -3.63
N HIS A 417 -14.65 1.18 -3.70
CA HIS A 417 -15.58 2.15 -3.11
C HIS A 417 -17.03 2.01 -3.63
N VAL A 418 -17.22 1.71 -4.92
CA VAL A 418 -18.55 1.67 -5.53
C VAL A 418 -19.39 0.50 -5.01
N PRO A 419 -18.91 -0.75 -5.00
CA PRO A 419 -19.60 -1.86 -4.35
C PRO A 419 -20.01 -1.57 -2.91
N THR A 420 -19.09 -1.05 -2.08
CA THR A 420 -19.37 -0.64 -0.69
C THR A 420 -20.55 0.33 -0.61
N ILE A 421 -20.55 1.40 -1.42
CA ILE A 421 -21.65 2.38 -1.45
C ILE A 421 -22.95 1.77 -1.97
N VAL A 422 -22.88 0.92 -3.00
CA VAL A 422 -24.08 0.31 -3.60
C VAL A 422 -24.74 -0.68 -2.63
N ASP A 423 -23.96 -1.44 -1.86
CA ASP A 423 -24.51 -2.35 -0.86
C ASP A 423 -25.22 -1.58 0.27
N MET A 424 -24.69 -0.42 0.68
CA MET A 424 -25.38 0.47 1.63
C MET A 424 -26.66 1.10 1.04
N ARG A 425 -26.61 1.52 -0.24
CA ARG A 425 -27.82 1.99 -0.94
C ARG A 425 -28.87 0.90 -1.07
N ARG A 426 -28.46 -0.36 -1.27
CA ARG A 426 -29.38 -1.50 -1.32
C ARG A 426 -30.14 -1.63 0.00
N TYR A 427 -29.46 -1.45 1.14
CA TYR A 427 -30.11 -1.42 2.45
C TYR A 427 -31.12 -0.27 2.58
N LEU A 428 -30.73 0.94 2.19
CA LEU A 428 -31.63 2.10 2.18
C LEU A 428 -32.91 1.87 1.36
N VAL A 429 -32.77 1.26 0.18
CA VAL A 429 -33.90 1.01 -0.72
C VAL A 429 -34.77 -0.14 -0.23
N MET A 430 -34.17 -1.29 0.05
CA MET A 430 -34.89 -2.56 0.20
C MET A 430 -35.28 -2.88 1.65
N SER A 431 -34.62 -2.28 2.65
CA SER A 431 -34.92 -2.51 4.06
C SER A 431 -35.51 -1.27 4.74
N GLU A 432 -35.08 -0.07 4.37
CA GLU A 432 -35.49 1.17 5.04
C GLU A 432 -36.51 2.01 4.27
N ALA A 433 -36.75 1.70 2.99
CA ALA A 433 -37.56 2.51 2.07
C ALA A 433 -37.14 4.00 2.01
N ARG A 434 -35.86 4.31 2.26
CA ARG A 434 -35.27 5.65 2.25
C ARG A 434 -34.62 5.95 0.88
N ILE A 435 -35.39 6.55 -0.01
CA ILE A 435 -34.98 6.81 -1.41
C ILE A 435 -35.21 8.30 -1.74
N PRO A 436 -34.27 8.98 -2.43
CA PRO A 436 -34.51 10.33 -2.93
C PRO A 436 -35.70 10.35 -3.91
N ALA A 437 -36.56 11.35 -3.80
CA ALA A 437 -37.79 11.46 -4.60
C ALA A 437 -37.56 11.33 -6.12
N THR A 438 -36.45 11.86 -6.63
CA THR A 438 -36.08 11.75 -8.05
C THR A 438 -35.73 10.32 -8.46
N ALA A 439 -35.03 9.59 -7.59
CA ALA A 439 -34.69 8.19 -7.81
C ALA A 439 -35.92 7.28 -7.66
N GLN A 440 -36.76 7.53 -6.65
CA GLN A 440 -38.02 6.81 -6.48
C GLN A 440 -38.91 6.94 -7.72
N GLY A 441 -39.14 8.16 -8.21
CA GLY A 441 -39.94 8.37 -9.41
C GLY A 441 -39.36 7.66 -10.65
N ALA A 442 -38.03 7.59 -10.77
CA ALA A 442 -37.39 6.85 -11.86
C ALA A 442 -37.60 5.32 -11.74
N LEU A 443 -37.53 4.77 -10.53
CA LEU A 443 -37.77 3.35 -10.27
C LEU A 443 -39.23 2.96 -10.54
N GLU A 444 -40.18 3.77 -10.07
CA GLU A 444 -41.62 3.58 -10.34
C GLU A 444 -41.93 3.66 -11.84
N ASN A 445 -41.28 4.57 -12.57
CA ASN A 445 -41.43 4.65 -14.02
C ASN A 445 -40.84 3.41 -14.72
N LEU A 446 -39.68 2.93 -14.28
CA LEU A 446 -39.07 1.71 -14.80
C LEU A 446 -39.97 0.50 -14.60
N GLU A 447 -40.57 0.35 -13.42
CA GLU A 447 -41.48 -0.75 -13.11
C GLU A 447 -42.77 -0.68 -13.93
N MET A 448 -43.42 0.49 -13.97
CA MET A 448 -44.70 0.64 -14.67
C MET A 448 -44.57 0.66 -16.21
N ARG A 449 -43.45 1.15 -16.75
CA ARG A 449 -43.35 1.53 -18.18
C ARG A 449 -42.11 0.97 -18.89
N GLY A 450 -41.15 0.41 -18.17
CA GLY A 450 -39.89 -0.08 -18.73
C GLY A 450 -38.86 1.00 -19.08
N HIS A 451 -39.05 2.26 -18.65
CA HIS A 451 -38.08 3.34 -18.82
C HIS A 451 -38.14 4.36 -17.67
N PRO A 452 -37.06 5.11 -17.37
CA PRO A 452 -36.99 5.96 -16.17
C PRO A 452 -37.76 7.29 -16.29
N TRP A 453 -38.13 7.69 -17.51
CA TRP A 453 -38.79 8.97 -17.76
C TRP A 453 -40.29 8.96 -17.45
N ARG A 454 -40.81 10.14 -17.07
CA ARG A 454 -42.25 10.37 -16.94
C ARG A 454 -42.89 10.38 -18.34
N GLY A 455 -44.16 10.00 -18.43
CA GLY A 455 -44.92 9.97 -19.69
C GLY A 455 -45.49 8.60 -20.01
N THR A 456 -45.76 8.33 -21.28
CA THR A 456 -46.18 7.00 -21.77
C THR A 456 -44.99 6.21 -22.34
N ALA A 457 -45.15 4.89 -22.53
CA ALA A 457 -44.12 4.06 -23.15
C ALA A 457 -43.72 4.54 -24.57
N LEU A 458 -44.66 5.14 -25.31
CA LEU A 458 -44.42 5.73 -26.63
C LEU A 458 -43.56 6.99 -26.55
N GLU A 459 -43.56 7.68 -25.42
CA GLU A 459 -42.83 8.93 -25.21
C GLU A 459 -41.41 8.70 -24.67
N ARG A 460 -40.94 7.44 -24.60
CA ARG A 460 -39.59 7.09 -24.11
C ARG A 460 -38.47 7.89 -24.75
N THR A 461 -38.63 8.29 -26.01
CA THR A 461 -37.63 9.02 -26.81
C THR A 461 -37.89 10.52 -26.88
N THR A 462 -38.94 11.05 -26.25
CA THR A 462 -39.28 12.48 -26.33
C THR A 462 -38.19 13.39 -25.78
N TRP A 463 -37.43 12.95 -24.77
CA TRP A 463 -36.27 13.67 -24.25
C TRP A 463 -35.19 13.91 -25.32
N MET A 464 -35.17 13.12 -26.39
CA MET A 464 -34.23 13.30 -27.50
C MET A 464 -34.62 14.49 -28.37
N ASN A 465 -35.89 14.90 -28.40
CA ASN A 465 -36.36 16.00 -29.25
C ASN A 465 -35.69 17.34 -28.90
N ASP A 466 -35.17 17.47 -27.68
CA ASP A 466 -34.43 18.65 -27.21
C ASP A 466 -32.97 18.68 -27.70
N PHE A 467 -32.51 17.63 -28.40
CA PHE A 467 -31.13 17.49 -28.86
C PHE A 467 -31.11 17.12 -30.35
N GLU A 468 -30.33 17.85 -31.15
CA GLU A 468 -30.24 17.62 -32.60
C GLU A 468 -29.58 16.28 -32.95
N ASP A 469 -28.56 15.84 -32.18
CA ASP A 469 -27.73 14.67 -32.50
C ASP A 469 -27.59 13.72 -31.30
N VAL A 470 -28.65 12.99 -30.94
CA VAL A 470 -28.54 11.90 -29.96
C VAL A 470 -28.00 10.64 -30.65
N PRO A 471 -26.80 10.15 -30.31
CA PRO A 471 -26.25 8.93 -30.93
C PRO A 471 -27.12 7.73 -30.53
N MET A 472 -27.66 7.03 -31.52
CA MET A 472 -28.43 5.81 -31.31
C MET A 472 -27.56 4.60 -31.60
N PHE A 473 -27.45 3.68 -30.63
CA PHE A 473 -26.84 2.37 -30.87
C PHE A 473 -27.87 1.48 -31.56
N ASP A 474 -27.65 1.17 -32.84
CA ASP A 474 -28.55 0.35 -33.66
C ASP A 474 -28.35 -1.17 -33.45
N GLY A 475 -27.37 -1.55 -32.64
CA GLY A 475 -27.05 -2.95 -32.36
C GLY A 475 -26.36 -3.69 -33.51
N SER A 476 -25.91 -2.99 -34.55
CA SER A 476 -25.19 -3.55 -35.71
C SER A 476 -23.67 -3.46 -35.62
#